data_AF-A0A076PKM7-F1
#
_entry.id   AF-A0A076PKM7-F1
#
_cell.length_a   1.000
_cell.length_b   1.000
_cell.length_c   1.000
_cell.angle_alpha   90.00
_cell.angle_beta   90.00
_cell.angle_gamma   90.00
#
_symmetry.space_group_name_H-M   'P 1'
#
loop_
_entity.id
_entity.type
_entity.pdbx_description
1 polymer ?
#
loop_
_entity_poly.entity_id
_entity_poly.type
_entity_poly.pdbx_seq_one_letter_code
_entity_poly.pdbx_strand_id
1 'polypeptide(L)' 'MGLINPLGTAVTLQPFGQNAGAASALLGFLQMGCAAISIAITSALPLSPYLAFSAVIATSLLMAMVTFAVAVKR' A
#
# COMPACT_ATOMS: atom_id res chain seq x y z
N MET A 1 -2.90 1.58 15.05
CA MET A 1 -1.78 1.70 14.09
C MET A 1 -0.48 1.40 14.84
N GLY A 2 0.05 0.17 14.76
CA GLY A 2 1.27 -0.23 15.48
C GLY A 2 2.55 0.36 14.87
N LEU A 3 3.73 0.01 15.44
CA LEU A 3 5.06 0.52 15.03
C LEU A 3 5.38 0.32 13.54
N ILE A 4 4.77 -0.66 12.88
CA ILE A 4 4.99 -0.98 11.47
C ILE A 4 4.69 0.19 10.52
N ASN A 5 3.60 0.94 10.74
CA ASN A 5 3.20 2.00 9.82
C ASN A 5 4.15 3.22 9.86
N PRO A 6 4.50 3.79 11.03
CA PRO A 6 5.46 4.89 11.09
C PRO A 6 6.87 4.46 10.66
N LEU A 7 7.32 3.24 10.96
CA LEU A 7 8.63 2.74 10.53
C LEU A 7 8.70 2.55 9.00
N GLY A 8 7.67 1.97 8.39
CA GLY A 8 7.61 1.81 6.93
C GLY A 8 7.60 3.16 6.20
N THR A 9 6.84 4.12 6.71
CA THR A 9 6.84 5.49 6.18
C THR A 9 8.22 6.16 6.32
N ALA A 10 8.88 6.01 7.47
CA ALA A 10 10.21 6.55 7.69
C ALA A 10 11.25 5.96 6.72
N VAL A 11 11.25 4.64 6.52
CA VAL A 11 12.12 3.96 5.54
C VAL A 11 11.87 4.48 4.12
N THR A 12 10.61 4.69 3.75
CA THR A 12 10.25 5.19 2.42
C THR A 12 10.71 6.64 2.20
N LEU A 13 10.70 7.46 3.25
CA LEU A 13 11.07 8.88 3.18
C LEU A 13 12.57 9.14 3.42
N GLN A 14 13.31 8.18 3.98
CA GLN A 14 14.74 8.29 4.29
C GLN A 14 15.59 8.87 3.14
N PRO A 15 15.45 8.46 1.86
CA PRO A 15 16.28 9.00 0.77
C PRO A 15 15.85 10.40 0.30
N PHE A 16 14.68 10.91 0.70
CA PHE A 16 14.11 12.15 0.18
C PHE A 16 14.30 13.35 1.12
N GLY A 17 15.41 13.43 1.86
CA GLY A 17 15.62 14.42 2.92
C GLY A 17 15.26 15.88 2.56
N GLN A 18 15.81 16.41 1.46
CA GLN A 18 15.51 17.80 1.03
C GLN A 18 14.09 17.98 0.47
N ASN A 19 13.45 16.90 0.01
CA ASN A 19 12.13 16.90 -0.63
C ASN A 19 11.09 16.13 0.19
N ALA A 20 11.29 16.00 1.51
CA ALA A 20 10.50 15.11 2.36
C ALA A 20 9.00 15.46 2.36
N GLY A 21 8.66 16.75 2.23
CA GLY A 21 7.28 17.22 2.11
C GLY A 21 6.59 16.73 0.82
N ALA A 22 7.25 16.89 -0.33
CA ALA A 22 6.74 16.41 -1.61
C ALA A 22 6.67 14.88 -1.66
N ALA A 23 7.69 14.19 -1.11
CA ALA A 23 7.72 12.74 -1.01
C ALA A 23 6.59 12.20 -0.12
N SER A 24 6.29 12.86 1.01
CA SER A 24 5.19 12.48 1.90
C SER A 24 3.82 12.71 1.24
N ALA A 25 3.66 13.81 0.50
CA ALA A 25 2.43 14.08 -0.24
C ALA A 25 2.20 13.02 -1.33
N LEU A 26 3.25 12.65 -2.06
CA LEU A 26 3.19 11.59 -3.07
C LEU A 26 2.91 10.22 -2.45
N LEU A 27 3.54 9.89 -1.33
CA LEU A 27 3.28 8.66 -0.57
C LEU A 27 1.80 8.58 -0.17
N GLY A 28 1.24 9.65 0.39
CA GLY A 28 -0.17 9.72 0.76
C GLY A 28 -1.11 9.61 -0.45
N PHE A 29 -0.78 10.28 -1.55
CA PHE A 29 -1.52 10.16 -2.82
C PHE A 29 -1.53 8.71 -3.33
N LEU A 30 -0.37 8.05 -3.36
CA LEU A 30 -0.26 6.65 -3.80
C LEU A 30 -1.03 5.71 -2.87
N GLN A 31 -0.94 5.91 -1.56
CA GLN A 31 -1.67 5.10 -0.59
C GLN A 31 -3.19 5.21 -0.80
N MET A 32 -3.70 6.43 -0.92
CA MET A 32 -5.14 6.67 -1.11
C MET A 32 -5.62 6.24 -2.50
N GLY A 33 -4.80 6.44 -3.54
CA GLY A 33 -5.08 6.00 -4.90
C GLY A 33 -5.20 4.47 -5.01
N CYS A 34 -4.25 3.73 -4.43
CA CYS A 34 -4.33 2.27 -4.35
C CYS A 34 -5.55 1.78 -3.56
N ALA A 35 -5.90 2.47 -2.46
CA ALA A 35 -7.11 2.17 -1.70
C ALA A 35 -8.37 2.38 -2.55
N ALA A 36 -8.48 3.49 -3.27
CA ALA A 36 -9.61 3.78 -4.16
C ALA A 36 -9.77 2.72 -5.27
N ILE A 37 -8.66 2.32 -5.90
CA ILE A 37 -8.65 1.25 -6.91
C ILE A 37 -9.12 -0.07 -6.30
N SER A 38 -8.60 -0.44 -5.13
CA SER A 38 -8.96 -1.68 -4.44
C SER A 38 -10.44 -1.72 -4.07
N ILE A 39 -10.99 -0.59 -3.61
CA ILE A 39 -12.42 -0.45 -3.30
C ILE A 39 -13.25 -0.57 -4.58
N ALA A 40 -12.85 0.10 -5.67
CA ALA A 40 -13.55 0.00 -6.95
C ALA A 40 -13.60 -1.43 -7.48
N ILE A 41 -12.47 -2.17 -7.40
CA ILE A 41 -12.40 -3.60 -7.75
C ILE A 41 -13.32 -4.41 -6.84
N THR A 42 -13.25 -4.18 -5.52
CA THR A 42 -14.09 -4.89 -4.55
C THR A 42 -15.57 -4.70 -4.84
N SER A 43 -16.00 -3.47 -5.15
CA SER A 43 -17.40 -3.14 -5.47
C SER A 43 -17.88 -3.69 -6.81
N ALA A 44 -16.98 -3.96 -7.76
CA ALA A 44 -17.33 -4.53 -9.07
C ALA A 44 -17.46 -6.07 -9.06
N LEU A 45 -17.01 -6.74 -8.00
CA LEU A 45 -17.03 -8.20 -7.92
C LEU A 45 -18.43 -8.72 -7.53
N PRO A 46 -19.01 -9.68 -8.28
CA PRO A 46 -20.31 -10.29 -7.97
C PRO A 46 -20.17 -11.38 -6.89
N LEU A 47 -19.50 -11.06 -5.78
CA LEU A 47 -19.30 -11.95 -4.63
C LEU A 47 -19.95 -11.35 -3.37
N SER A 48 -20.06 -12.15 -2.31
CA SER A 48 -20.37 -11.62 -0.98
C SER A 48 -19.35 -10.53 -0.59
N PRO A 49 -19.77 -9.39 -0.01
CA PRO A 49 -18.88 -8.28 0.34
C PRO A 49 -17.67 -8.71 1.17
N TYR A 50 -17.87 -9.64 2.11
CA TYR A 50 -16.80 -10.19 2.94
C TYR A 50 -15.76 -10.97 2.11
N LEU A 51 -16.22 -11.77 1.14
CA LEU A 51 -15.33 -12.58 0.30
C LEU A 51 -14.57 -11.68 -0.70
N ALA A 52 -15.24 -10.72 -1.32
CA ALA A 52 -14.62 -9.76 -2.23
C ALA A 52 -13.52 -8.96 -1.52
N PHE A 53 -13.81 -8.41 -0.33
CA PHE A 53 -12.85 -7.63 0.44
C PHE A 53 -11.65 -8.46 0.89
N SER A 54 -11.90 -9.68 1.38
CA SER A 54 -10.85 -10.60 1.83
C SER A 54 -9.93 -11.01 0.67
N ALA A 55 -10.50 -11.30 -0.51
CA ALA A 55 -9.74 -11.64 -1.71
C ALA A 55 -8.85 -10.47 -2.14
N VAL A 56 -9.39 -9.26 -2.22
CA VAL A 56 -8.63 -8.06 -2.64
C VAL A 56 -7.51 -7.72 -1.66
N ILE A 57 -7.75 -7.81 -0.35
CA ILE A 57 -6.70 -7.61 0.66
C ILE A 57 -5.63 -8.69 0.56
N ALA A 58 -6.02 -9.97 0.43
CA ALA A 58 -5.07 -11.08 0.32
C ALA A 58 -4.16 -10.92 -0.90
N THR A 59 -4.71 -10.56 -2.06
CA THR A 59 -3.91 -10.31 -3.27
C THR A 59 -3.00 -9.09 -3.11
N SER A 60 -3.48 -8.03 -2.46
CA SER A 60 -2.68 -6.81 -2.21
C SER A 60 -1.52 -7.08 -1.26
N LEU A 61 -1.73 -7.86 -0.21
CA LEU A 61 -0.68 -8.29 0.72
C LEU A 61 0.33 -9.21 0.04
N LEU A 62 -0.12 -10.14 -0.81
CA LEU A 62 0.78 -11.00 -1.59
C LEU A 62 1.67 -10.16 -2.52
N MET A 63 1.10 -9.18 -3.22
CA MET A 63 1.87 -8.26 -4.05
C MET A 63 2.89 -7.45 -3.23
N ALA A 64 2.48 -6.89 -2.09
CA ALA A 64 3.38 -6.16 -1.20
C ALA A 64 4.53 -7.04 -0.68
N MET A 65 4.25 -8.30 -0.37
CA MET A 65 5.27 -9.26 0.05
C MET A 65 6.30 -9.51 -1.06
N VAL A 66 5.83 -9.73 -2.30
CA VAL A 66 6.71 -9.97 -3.46
C VAL A 66 7.55 -8.74 -3.76
N THR A 67 6.97 -7.54 -3.79
CA THR A 67 7.72 -6.31 -4.08
C THR A 67 8.76 -6.01 -3.00
N PHE A 68 8.42 -6.19 -1.73
CA PHE A 68 9.36 -6.02 -0.63
C PHE A 68 10.49 -7.06 -0.68
N ALA A 69 10.16 -8.34 -0.94
CA ALA A 69 11.16 -9.41 -1.06
C ALA A 69 12.13 -9.18 -2.24
N VAL A 70 11.65 -8.62 -3.35
CA VAL A 70 12.49 -8.22 -4.49
C VAL A 70 13.35 -7.01 -4.13
N ALA A 71 12.79 -6.02 -3.44
CA ALA A 71 13.51 -4.82 -3.04
C ALA A 71 14.64 -5.12 -2.04
N VAL A 72 14.43 -6.03 -1.09
CA VAL A 72 15.45 -6.44 -0.10
C VAL A 72 16.60 -7.22 -0.74
N LYS A 73 16.37 -7.89 -1.88
CA LYS A 73 17.40 -8.63 -2.62
C LYS A 73 18.27 -7.73 -3.50
N ARG A 74 17.89 -6.47 -3.71
CA ARG A 74 18.64 -5.48 -4.48
C ARG A 74 19.47 -4.61 -3.55
#